data_AF-A0A7C9HEW4-F1
#
_entry.id   AF-A0A7C9HEW4-F1
#
_cell.length_a   1.000
_cell.length_b   1.000
_cell.length_c   1.000
_cell.angle_alpha   90.00
_cell.angle_beta   90.00
_cell.angle_gamma   90.00
#
_symmetry.space_group_name_H-M   'P 1'
#
loop_
_entity.id
_entity.type
_entity.pdbx_description
1 polymer ?
#
loop_
_entity_poly.entity_id
_entity_poly.type
_entity_poly.pdbx_seq_one_letter_code
_entity_poly.pdbx_strand_id
1 'polypeptide(L)'
;MRVVLDIHFDGKNIDDIFNLPCISGIAKDKDNKPVASLYRESTEGRTTLSLGDHICQYASGKWQVYGSTAAESVNHIGKYRYE
;
A
#
# COMPACT_ATOMS: atom_id res chain seq x y z
N MET A 1 12.40 -6.80 9.26
CA MET A 1 11.19 -7.56 8.86
C MET A 1 11.19 -7.70 7.35
N ARG A 2 10.85 -8.88 6.81
CA ARG A 2 10.90 -9.16 5.37
C ARG A 2 9.59 -8.75 4.69
N VAL A 3 9.66 -7.91 3.66
CA VAL A 3 8.54 -7.62 2.77
C VAL A 3 8.39 -8.75 1.75
N VAL A 4 7.16 -9.20 1.55
CA VAL A 4 6.80 -10.26 0.58
C VAL A 4 5.97 -9.75 -0.59
N LEU A 5 5.37 -8.57 -0.44
CA LEU A 5 4.61 -7.89 -1.48
C LEU A 5 4.82 -6.38 -1.33
N ASP A 6 5.05 -5.70 -2.45
CA ASP A 6 5.13 -4.25 -2.55
C ASP A 6 4.28 -3.81 -3.74
N ILE A 7 3.30 -2.94 -3.51
CA ILE A 7 2.42 -2.42 -4.56
C ILE A 7 2.47 -0.90 -4.51
N HIS A 8 2.92 -0.29 -5.60
CA HIS A 8 2.83 1.15 -5.81
C HIS A 8 1.41 1.55 -6.22
N PHE A 9 0.80 2.50 -5.52
CA PHE A 9 -0.54 2.97 -5.84
C PHE A 9 -0.49 4.13 -6.85
N ASP A 10 -0.60 3.82 -8.14
CA ASP A 10 -0.55 4.83 -9.21
C ASP A 10 -1.92 5.38 -9.62
N GLY A 11 -3.00 4.79 -9.09
CA GLY A 11 -4.38 5.20 -9.36
C GLY A 11 -5.02 4.54 -10.59
N LYS A 12 -4.27 3.77 -11.39
CA LYS A 12 -4.86 2.87 -12.40
C LYS A 12 -5.17 1.49 -11.82
N ASN A 13 -4.45 1.09 -10.78
CA ASN A 13 -4.59 -0.19 -10.08
C ASN A 13 -5.60 -0.14 -8.90
N ILE A 14 -6.68 0.64 -9.04
CA ILE A 14 -7.68 0.83 -7.97
C ILE A 14 -8.33 -0.51 -7.60
N ASP A 15 -8.72 -1.32 -8.59
CA ASP A 15 -9.34 -2.62 -8.36
C ASP A 15 -8.38 -3.59 -7.65
N ASP A 16 -7.09 -3.61 -8.01
CA ASP A 16 -6.08 -4.43 -7.34
C ASP A 16 -5.94 -4.02 -5.87
N ILE A 17 -5.87 -2.71 -5.58
CA ILE A 17 -5.83 -2.19 -4.22
C ILE A 17 -7.11 -2.55 -3.47
N PHE A 18 -8.28 -2.36 -4.07
CA PHE A 18 -9.56 -2.64 -3.41
C PHE A 18 -9.72 -4.10 -3.00
N ASN A 19 -9.16 -5.02 -3.79
CA ASN A 19 -9.21 -6.46 -3.52
C ASN A 19 -8.20 -6.93 -2.46
N LEU A 20 -7.32 -6.05 -1.96
CA LEU A 20 -6.40 -6.41 -0.88
C LEU A 20 -7.15 -6.66 0.43
N PRO A 21 -6.82 -7.73 1.17
CA PRO A 21 -7.55 -8.10 2.41
C PRO A 21 -7.38 -7.08 3.54
N CYS A 22 -6.39 -6.18 3.45
CA CYS A 22 -6.14 -5.14 4.44
C CYS A 22 -6.92 -3.84 4.17
N ILE A 23 -7.60 -3.72 3.03
CA ILE A 23 -8.28 -2.51 2.61
C ILE A 23 -9.74 -2.55 3.03
N SER A 24 -10.18 -1.49 3.70
CA SER A 24 -11.56 -1.32 4.16
C SER A 24 -12.43 -0.57 3.15
N GLY A 25 -11.81 0.22 2.27
CA GLY A 25 -12.51 0.93 1.20
C GLY A 25 -11.65 1.96 0.49
N ILE A 26 -12.16 2.47 -0.62
CA ILE A 26 -11.52 3.53 -1.42
C ILE A 26 -12.52 4.69 -1.55
N ALA A 27 -12.03 5.90 -1.29
CA ALA A 27 -12.78 7.14 -1.43
C ALA A 27 -11.98 8.16 -2.23
N LYS A 28 -12.62 9.27 -2.60
CA LYS A 28 -11.93 10.43 -3.15
C LYS A 28 -11.59 11.42 -2.04
N ASP A 29 -10.40 11.99 -2.09
CA ASP A 29 -10.02 13.10 -1.23
C ASP A 29 -10.62 14.43 -1.73
N LYS A 30 -10.20 15.53 -1.08
CA LYS A 30 -10.65 16.90 -1.41
C LYS A 30 -10.27 17.34 -2.82
N ASP A 31 -9.26 16.73 -3.42
CA ASP A 31 -8.72 17.03 -4.75
C ASP A 31 -9.22 16.02 -5.81
N ASN A 32 -10.26 15.23 -5.49
CA ASN A 32 -10.80 14.15 -6.33
C ASN A 32 -9.81 13.01 -6.61
N LYS A 33 -8.72 12.89 -5.85
CA LYS A 33 -7.75 11.81 -5.99
C LYS A 33 -8.20 10.59 -5.19
N PRO A 34 -7.98 9.36 -5.71
CA PRO A 34 -8.35 8.17 -4.98
C PRO A 34 -7.42 7.98 -3.78
N VAL A 35 -8.02 7.61 -2.65
CA VAL A 35 -7.35 7.31 -1.39
C VAL A 35 -7.97 6.05 -0.82
N ALA A 36 -7.13 5.06 -0.50
CA ALA A 36 -7.57 3.82 0.12
C ALA A 36 -7.37 3.88 1.65
N SER A 37 -8.31 3.29 2.38
CA SER A 37 -8.25 3.14 3.83
C SER A 37 -7.96 1.69 4.19
N LEU A 38 -7.07 1.48 5.16
CA LEU A 38 -6.73 0.14 5.67
C LEU A 38 -7.51 -0.13 6.97
N TYR A 39 -7.82 -1.39 7.23
CA TYR A 39 -8.27 -1.83 8.55
C TYR A 39 -7.17 -1.58 9.59
N ARG A 40 -7.55 -0.99 10.74
CA ARG A 40 -6.60 -0.65 11.81
C ARG A 40 -5.90 -1.87 12.40
N GLU A 41 -6.53 -3.05 12.38
CA GLU A 41 -5.92 -4.31 12.82
C GLU A 41 -4.87 -4.87 11.84
N SER A 42 -4.93 -4.47 10.57
CA SER A 42 -4.04 -4.97 9.51
C SER A 42 -2.69 -4.25 9.46
N THR A 43 -2.57 -3.07 10.09
CA THR A 43 -1.37 -2.24 10.09
C THR A 43 -1.01 -1.80 11.51
N GLU A 44 0.28 -1.59 11.78
CA GLU A 44 0.76 -0.98 13.04
C GLU A 44 1.06 0.51 12.87
N GLY A 45 0.91 1.04 11.65
CA GLY A 45 1.23 2.42 11.32
C GLY A 45 0.09 3.12 10.60
N ARG A 46 0.43 3.74 9.47
CA ARG A 46 -0.48 4.56 8.68
C ARG A 46 -1.62 3.70 8.11
N THR A 47 -2.85 4.17 8.26
CA THR A 47 -4.08 3.51 7.79
C THR A 47 -4.63 4.10 6.49
N THR A 48 -3.89 5.02 5.87
CA THR A 48 -4.33 5.73 4.67
C THR A 48 -3.26 5.58 3.59
N LEU A 49 -3.67 5.07 2.43
CA LEU A 49 -2.86 4.92 1.24
C LEU A 49 -3.27 5.98 0.22
N SER A 50 -2.37 6.90 -0.10
CA SER A 50 -2.59 7.97 -1.06
C SER A 50 -1.88 7.67 -2.39
N LEU A 51 -2.31 8.32 -3.46
CA LEU A 51 -1.69 8.15 -4.77
C LEU A 51 -0.18 8.48 -4.72
N GLY A 52 0.65 7.57 -5.22
CA GLY A 52 2.12 7.61 -5.16
C GLY A 52 2.72 6.85 -3.96
N ASP A 53 1.93 6.50 -2.96
CA ASP A 53 2.40 5.68 -1.84
C ASP A 53 2.55 4.21 -2.27
N HIS A 54 3.33 3.45 -1.50
CA HIS A 54 3.45 2.01 -1.58
C HIS A 54 2.71 1.34 -0.42
N ILE A 55 2.02 0.24 -0.71
CA ILE A 55 1.49 -0.66 0.31
C ILE A 55 2.29 -1.96 0.31
N CYS A 56 2.91 -2.27 1.44
CA CYS A 56 3.76 -3.44 1.62
C CYS A 56 3.10 -4.47 2.53
N GLN A 57 3.20 -5.75 2.17
CA GLN A 57 2.89 -6.85 3.07
C GLN A 57 4.18 -7.45 3.63
N TYR A 58 4.23 -7.65 4.93
CA TYR A 58 5.31 -8.40 5.58
C TYR A 58 5.02 -9.89 5.62
N ALA A 59 6.07 -10.70 5.73
CA ALA A 59 5.95 -12.14 5.94
C ALA A 59 5.13 -12.52 7.20
N SER A 60 4.97 -11.61 8.17
CA SER A 60 4.11 -11.78 9.33
C SER A 60 2.61 -11.61 9.03
N GLY A 61 2.23 -11.26 7.81
CA GLY A 61 0.85 -10.96 7.39
C GLY A 61 0.39 -9.53 7.68
N LYS A 62 1.21 -8.72 8.38
CA LYS A 62 0.94 -7.30 8.61
C LYS A 62 1.21 -6.46 7.36
N TRP A 63 0.50 -5.34 7.26
CA TRP A 63 0.59 -4.40 6.16
C TRP A 63 1.10 -3.05 6.64
N GLN A 64 1.80 -2.33 5.77
CA GLN A 64 2.32 -1.00 6.08
C GLN A 64 2.32 -0.12 4.84
N VAL A 65 1.87 1.12 5.00
CA VAL A 65 1.95 2.13 3.95
C VAL A 65 3.25 2.91 4.09
N TYR A 66 3.92 3.11 2.97
CA TYR A 66 5.14 3.88 2.81
C TYR A 66 4.95 4.99 1.78
N GLY A 67 5.42 6.20 2.09
CA GLY A 67 5.58 7.22 1.05
C GLY A 67 6.65 6.79 0.04
N SER A 68 6.57 7.30 -1.18
CA SER A 68 7.44 6.87 -2.30
C SER A 68 8.94 6.88 -1.93
N THR A 69 9.42 7.92 -1.25
CA THR A 69 10.82 8.03 -0.81
C THR A 69 11.19 7.04 0.30
N ALA A 70 10.25 6.72 1.19
CA ALA A 70 10.49 5.75 2.25
C ALA A 70 10.48 4.31 1.70
N ALA A 71 9.66 4.04 0.69
CA ALA A 71 9.56 2.73 0.04
C ALA A 71 10.91 2.29 -0.56
N GLU A 72 11.70 3.20 -1.12
CA GLU A 72 13.05 2.89 -1.65
C GLU A 72 14.03 2.36 -0.60
N SER A 73 13.81 2.71 0.68
CA SER A 73 14.65 2.29 1.81
C SER A 73 14.17 1.02 2.50
N VAL A 74 12.97 0.54 2.15
CA VAL A 74 12.44 -0.72 2.69
C VAL A 74 13.20 -1.88 2.04
N ASN A 75 13.66 -2.84 2.85
CA ASN A 75 14.40 -4.02 2.37
C ASN A 75 13.51 -4.92 1.50
N HIS A 76 13.36 -4.56 0.23
CA HIS A 76 12.66 -5.32 -0.80
C HIS A 76 13.52 -6.49 -1.25
N ILE A 77 13.48 -7.61 -0.54
CA ILE A 77 13.99 -8.88 -1.10
C ILE A 77 12.88 -9.45 -1.98
N GLY A 78 12.81 -8.94 -3.22
CA GLY A 78 11.92 -9.45 -4.26
C GLY A 78 11.51 -8.37 -5.25
N LYS A 79 12.37 -8.11 -6.23
CA LYS A 79 12.00 -7.36 -7.44
C LYS A 79 10.79 -8.02 -8.10
N TYR A 80 9.62 -7.41 -7.96
CA TYR A 80 8.59 -7.45 -9.00
C TYR A 80 8.40 -6.03 -9.52
N ARG A 81 9.44 -5.54 -10.20
CA ARG A 81 9.26 -4.48 -11.20
C ARG A 81 8.50 -5.15 -12.34
N TYR A 82 7.23 -4.81 -12.49
CA TYR A 82 6.54 -5.05 -13.76
C TYR A 82 7.21 -4.10 -14.76
N GLU A 83 8.11 -4.63 -15.57
CA GLU A 83 8.62 -4.00 -16.80
C GLU A 83 7.54 -4.03 -17.88
#